data_AF-A0A8D0AGR1-F1
#
_entry.id   AF-A0A8D0AGR1-F1
#
_cell.length_a   1.000
_cell.length_b   1.000
_cell.length_c   1.000
_cell.angle_alpha   90.00
_cell.angle_beta   90.00
_cell.angle_gamma   90.00
#
_symmetry.space_group_name_H-M   'P 1'
#
loop_
_entity.id
_entity.type
_entity.pdbx_description
1 polymer ?
#
loop_
_entity_poly.entity_id
_entity_poly.type
_entity_poly.pdbx_seq_one_letter_code
_entity_poly.pdbx_strand_id
1 'polypeptide(L)'
;METAVFTCCLLFLWFSPAVPMCLPTDFTLYVEKPECNFCVAINTTICMGFCYSRDSNMRYRLGPRFLIQRGCTYDNVEYRTAILPGCPINANPVFTYPVALSCHCGACRTDSDECAHRASVDGARCTKPVRRIYPYPGQSNYMIPF
;
A
#
# COMPACT_ATOMS: atom_id res chain seq x y z
N MET A 1 24.69 -36.99 3.17
CA MET A 1 24.49 -35.54 2.92
C MET A 1 23.19 -35.29 2.17
N GLU A 2 22.90 -36.02 1.10
CA GLU A 2 21.66 -35.92 0.31
C GLU A 2 20.34 -36.00 1.13
N THR A 3 20.22 -36.98 2.04
CA THR A 3 19.00 -37.17 2.83
C THR A 3 18.75 -36.04 3.83
N ALA A 4 19.80 -35.52 4.46
CA ALA A 4 19.71 -34.40 5.40
C ALA A 4 19.28 -33.11 4.71
N VAL A 5 19.82 -32.85 3.51
CA VAL A 5 19.41 -31.70 2.68
C VAL A 5 17.96 -31.82 2.27
N PHE A 6 17.53 -33.00 1.81
CA PHE A 6 16.15 -33.25 1.41
C PHE A 6 15.15 -33.10 2.57
N THR A 7 15.50 -33.64 3.75
CA THR A 7 14.67 -33.52 4.96
C THR A 7 14.59 -32.08 5.43
N CYS A 8 15.69 -31.33 5.35
CA CYS A 8 15.73 -29.90 5.68
C CYS A 8 14.86 -29.08 4.72
N CYS A 9 14.93 -29.34 3.41
CA CYS A 9 14.08 -28.69 2.40
C CYS A 9 12.58 -28.95 2.64
N LEU A 10 12.20 -30.19 2.96
CA LEU A 10 10.80 -30.53 3.28
C LEU A 10 10.30 -29.81 4.54
N LEU A 11 11.14 -29.67 5.56
CA LEU A 11 10.81 -28.91 6.77
C LEU A 11 10.61 -27.41 6.45
N PHE A 12 11.47 -26.80 5.64
CA PHE A 12 11.31 -25.38 5.26
C PHE A 12 10.02 -25.11 4.47
N LEU A 13 9.60 -26.05 3.63
CA LEU A 13 8.32 -25.95 2.91
C LEU A 13 7.11 -26.02 3.86
N TRP A 14 7.21 -26.78 4.96
CA TRP A 14 6.14 -26.85 5.97
C TRP A 14 6.03 -25.60 6.83
N PHE A 15 7.13 -24.90 7.09
CA PHE A 15 7.13 -23.65 7.88
C PHE A 15 6.87 -22.40 7.04
N SER A 16 6.76 -22.53 5.71
CA SER A 16 6.51 -21.38 4.85
C SER A 16 5.08 -20.87 5.05
N PRO A 17 4.87 -19.58 5.38
CA PRO A 17 3.55 -19.05 5.60
C PRO A 17 2.73 -19.15 4.30
N ALA A 18 1.52 -19.72 4.40
CA ALA A 18 0.63 -19.92 3.26
C ALA A 18 0.08 -18.60 2.67
N VAL A 19 0.26 -17.47 3.38
CA VAL A 19 -0.16 -16.13 2.97
C VAL A 19 0.93 -15.10 3.23
N PRO A 20 1.07 -14.07 2.38
CA PRO A 20 2.06 -13.02 2.59
C PRO A 20 1.74 -12.23 3.85
N MET A 21 2.73 -12.07 4.73
CA MET A 21 2.64 -11.16 5.88
C MET A 21 2.58 -9.70 5.40
N CYS A 22 2.19 -8.78 6.29
CA CYS A 22 2.17 -7.35 5.99
C CYS A 22 3.55 -6.82 5.56
N LEU A 23 3.68 -6.38 4.30
CA LEU A 23 4.94 -5.91 3.72
C LEU A 23 4.71 -4.90 2.56
N PRO A 24 5.72 -4.05 2.25
CA PRO A 24 5.67 -3.18 1.08
C PRO A 24 5.59 -4.00 -0.21
N THR A 25 4.58 -3.74 -1.03
CA THR A 25 4.28 -4.48 -2.26
C THR A 25 4.14 -3.51 -3.42
N ASP A 26 4.70 -3.87 -4.57
CA ASP A 26 4.58 -3.08 -5.81
C ASP A 26 3.13 -2.92 -6.24
N PHE A 27 2.75 -1.70 -6.57
CA PHE A 27 1.39 -1.34 -6.96
C PHE A 27 1.40 -0.24 -8.03
N THR A 28 0.45 -0.32 -8.96
CA THR A 28 0.26 0.71 -9.97
C THR A 28 -0.91 1.61 -9.57
N LEU A 29 -0.59 2.83 -9.17
CA LEU A 29 -1.56 3.87 -8.85
C LEU A 29 -2.05 4.52 -10.15
N TYR A 30 -3.38 4.68 -10.27
CA TYR A 30 -4.00 5.41 -11.36
C TYR A 30 -4.48 6.77 -10.86
N VAL A 31 -4.00 7.83 -11.48
CA VAL A 31 -4.24 9.22 -11.05
C VAL A 31 -4.90 9.99 -12.16
N GLU A 32 -6.06 10.58 -11.87
CA GLU A 32 -6.79 11.43 -12.78
C GLU A 32 -7.18 12.73 -12.09
N LYS A 33 -6.84 13.88 -12.68
CA LYS A 33 -7.34 15.19 -12.25
C LYS A 33 -8.42 15.68 -13.21
N PRO A 34 -9.50 16.31 -12.72
CA PRO A 34 -10.58 16.82 -13.57
C PRO A 34 -10.11 17.75 -14.69
N GLU A 35 -9.17 18.64 -14.39
CA GLU A 35 -8.65 19.67 -15.29
C GLU A 35 -7.62 19.16 -16.32
N CYS A 36 -7.05 17.97 -16.15
CA CYS A 36 -6.05 17.41 -17.05
C CYS A 36 -6.67 16.41 -18.03
N ASN A 37 -6.14 16.29 -19.25
CA ASN A 37 -6.74 15.45 -20.30
C ASN A 37 -6.40 13.96 -20.24
N PHE A 38 -5.51 13.54 -19.33
CA PHE A 38 -5.01 12.16 -19.26
C PHE A 38 -5.12 11.59 -17.86
N CYS A 39 -5.27 10.27 -17.79
CA CYS A 39 -5.04 9.49 -16.57
C CYS A 39 -3.60 8.98 -16.57
N VAL A 40 -2.95 8.98 -15.41
CA VAL A 40 -1.55 8.57 -15.28
C VAL A 40 -1.43 7.30 -14.45
N ALA A 41 -0.72 6.31 -14.99
CA ALA A 41 -0.34 5.10 -14.25
C ALA A 41 1.08 5.26 -13.66
N ILE A 42 1.19 5.23 -12.34
CA ILE A 42 2.42 5.44 -11.57
C ILE A 42 2.76 4.16 -10.81
N ASN A 43 3.99 3.66 -10.94
CA ASN A 43 4.47 2.57 -10.11
C ASN A 43 4.92 3.11 -8.75
N THR A 44 4.38 2.54 -7.67
CA THR A 44 4.70 2.86 -6.28
C THR A 44 4.67 1.58 -5.45
N THR A 45 5.02 1.68 -4.18
CA THR A 45 4.85 0.60 -3.20
C THR A 45 3.76 0.96 -2.21
N ILE A 46 2.91 0.00 -1.85
CA ILE A 46 1.86 0.14 -0.83
C ILE A 46 2.00 -0.93 0.23
N CYS A 47 1.34 -0.77 1.37
CA CYS A 47 1.29 -1.82 2.38
C CYS A 47 0.17 -2.82 2.08
N MET A 48 0.53 -4.09 1.91
CA MET A 48 -0.39 -5.18 1.65
C MET A 48 0.04 -6.43 2.43
N GLY A 49 -0.92 -7.27 2.79
CA GLY A 49 -0.68 -8.54 3.46
C GLY A 49 -1.58 -8.74 4.67
N PHE A 50 -1.31 -9.81 5.40
CA PHE A 50 -2.14 -10.23 6.54
C PHE A 50 -1.51 -9.89 7.88
N CYS A 51 -2.37 -9.60 8.85
CA CYS A 51 -2.02 -9.34 10.24
C CYS A 51 -2.76 -10.30 11.15
N TYR A 52 -2.12 -10.68 12.26
CA TYR A 52 -2.75 -11.53 13.25
C TYR A 52 -3.94 -10.82 13.91
N SER A 53 -5.11 -11.47 13.88
CA SER A 53 -6.32 -11.04 14.56
C SER A 53 -6.81 -12.13 15.51
N ARG A 54 -7.40 -11.73 16.64
CA ARG A 54 -7.97 -12.64 17.62
C ARG A 54 -9.25 -12.04 18.19
N ASP A 55 -10.30 -12.84 18.22
CA ASP A 55 -11.53 -12.55 18.94
C ASP A 55 -11.74 -13.60 20.05
N SER A 56 -12.31 -13.17 21.16
CA SER A 56 -12.59 -14.03 22.31
C SER A 56 -13.99 -14.62 22.18
N ASN A 57 -14.11 -15.94 22.30
CA ASN A 57 -15.42 -16.61 22.30
C ASN A 57 -16.27 -16.27 23.54
N MET A 58 -15.67 -15.71 24.60
CA MET A 58 -16.37 -15.30 25.83
C MET A 58 -16.82 -13.84 25.73
N ARG A 59 -17.88 -13.58 24.95
CA ARG A 59 -18.39 -12.23 24.62
C ARG A 59 -18.79 -11.36 25.82
N TYR A 60 -19.23 -11.94 26.94
CA TYR A 60 -19.87 -11.19 28.03
C TYR A 60 -18.96 -10.86 29.22
N ARG A 61 -17.89 -11.63 29.44
CA ARG A 61 -16.99 -11.46 30.62
C ARG A 61 -15.65 -10.81 30.29
N LEU A 62 -15.23 -10.90 29.04
CA LEU A 62 -13.93 -10.45 28.57
C LEU A 62 -14.20 -9.35 27.54
N GLY A 63 -14.33 -8.10 28.01
CA GLY A 63 -14.64 -6.95 27.15
C GLY A 63 -13.57 -6.66 26.07
N PRO A 64 -13.55 -5.44 25.48
CA PRO A 64 -12.69 -5.10 24.33
C PRO A 64 -11.20 -5.36 24.50
N ARG A 65 -10.71 -5.52 25.73
CA ARG A 65 -9.30 -5.84 26.06
C ARG A 65 -8.81 -7.17 25.50
N PHE A 66 -9.71 -8.10 25.15
CA PHE A 66 -9.36 -9.39 24.56
C PHE A 66 -9.56 -9.47 23.05
N LEU A 67 -9.97 -8.36 22.43
CA LEU A 67 -10.11 -8.22 20.99
C LEU A 67 -8.80 -7.67 20.41
N ILE A 68 -8.20 -8.41 19.48
CA ILE A 68 -7.04 -7.98 18.70
C ILE A 68 -7.51 -7.87 17.26
N GLN A 69 -7.74 -6.64 16.81
CA GLN A 69 -8.01 -6.33 15.41
C GLN A 69 -6.92 -5.37 14.95
N ARG A 70 -6.07 -5.84 14.04
CA ARG A 70 -4.97 -5.08 13.45
C ARG A 70 -5.05 -5.17 11.94
N GLY A 71 -4.85 -4.05 11.26
CA GLY A 71 -4.70 -3.97 9.81
C GLY A 71 -3.23 -3.87 9.42
N CYS A 72 -2.94 -4.18 8.16
CA CYS A 72 -1.65 -3.85 7.57
C CYS A 72 -1.66 -2.36 7.21
N THR A 73 -0.79 -1.57 7.84
CA THR A 73 -0.77 -0.10 7.70
C THR A 73 0.65 0.39 7.41
N TYR A 74 0.76 1.63 6.94
CA TYR A 74 2.04 2.27 6.70
C TYR A 74 2.79 2.52 8.01
N ASP A 75 4.10 2.21 8.01
CA ASP A 75 5.01 2.57 9.11
C ASP A 75 5.83 3.79 8.71
N ASN A 76 6.72 3.64 7.72
CA ASN A 76 7.45 4.75 7.10
C ASN A 76 7.01 4.95 5.65
N VAL A 77 6.73 6.22 5.31
CA VAL A 77 6.26 6.65 3.98
C VAL A 77 7.16 7.75 3.45
N GLU A 78 7.50 7.66 2.17
CA GLU A 78 8.14 8.74 1.42
C GLU A 78 7.12 9.33 0.44
N TYR A 79 6.98 10.65 0.40
CA TYR A 79 6.12 11.30 -0.59
C TYR A 79 6.93 11.70 -1.82
N ARG A 80 6.43 11.31 -2.99
CA ARG A 80 7.00 11.68 -4.29
C ARG A 80 6.00 12.46 -5.12
N THR A 81 6.50 13.19 -6.10
CA THR A 81 5.66 13.98 -7.01
C THR A 81 5.76 13.51 -8.45
N ALA A 82 4.65 13.57 -9.16
CA ALA A 82 4.54 13.35 -10.60
C ALA A 82 3.86 14.55 -11.28
N ILE A 83 4.25 14.83 -12.52
CA ILE A 83 3.66 15.90 -13.33
C ILE A 83 2.65 15.28 -14.28
N LEU A 84 1.37 15.61 -14.12
CA LEU A 84 0.29 15.13 -14.97
C LEU A 84 0.32 15.86 -16.34
N PRO A 85 0.22 15.14 -17.47
CA PRO A 85 0.23 15.75 -18.79
C PRO A 85 -1.13 16.30 -19.19
N GLY A 86 -1.14 17.27 -20.10
CA GLY A 86 -2.37 17.78 -20.71
C GLY A 86 -3.25 18.61 -19.77
N CYS A 87 -2.67 19.23 -18.75
CA CYS A 87 -3.33 20.22 -17.90
C CYS A 87 -3.26 21.62 -18.54
N PRO A 88 -4.27 22.49 -18.32
CA PRO A 88 -4.24 23.87 -18.81
C PRO A 88 -3.20 24.71 -18.07
N ILE A 89 -2.80 25.85 -18.67
CA ILE A 89 -1.74 26.73 -18.14
C ILE A 89 -2.03 27.22 -16.71
N ASN A 90 -3.30 27.42 -16.37
CA ASN A 90 -3.71 27.92 -15.06
C ASN A 90 -3.91 26.82 -14.01
N ALA A 91 -3.75 25.54 -14.37
CA ALA A 91 -3.88 24.42 -13.46
C ALA A 91 -2.51 23.96 -12.93
N ASN A 92 -2.50 23.45 -11.69
CA ASN A 92 -1.30 22.83 -11.14
C ASN A 92 -1.20 21.34 -11.58
N PRO A 93 -0.25 20.98 -12.46
CA PRO A 93 -0.11 19.61 -12.95
C PRO A 93 0.54 18.68 -11.91
N VAL A 94 1.07 19.18 -10.81
CA VAL A 94 1.79 18.38 -9.81
C VAL A 94 0.81 17.55 -8.98
N PHE A 95 1.13 16.27 -8.82
CA PHE A 95 0.44 15.34 -7.94
C PHE A 95 1.43 14.66 -7.00
N THR A 96 1.11 14.64 -5.71
CA THR A 96 1.95 14.03 -4.67
C THR A 96 1.34 12.70 -4.25
N TYR A 97 2.15 11.64 -4.17
CA TYR A 97 1.71 10.30 -3.83
C TYR A 97 2.65 9.62 -2.83
N PRO A 98 2.13 8.74 -1.97
CA PRO A 98 2.94 8.00 -0.99
C PRO A 98 3.66 6.80 -1.63
N VAL A 99 4.84 6.50 -1.10
CA VAL A 99 5.65 5.31 -1.37
C VAL A 99 5.92 4.63 -0.02
N ALA A 100 5.44 3.39 0.14
CA ALA A 100 5.68 2.60 1.34
C ALA A 100 7.16 2.19 1.42
N LEU A 101 7.88 2.70 2.42
CA LEU A 101 9.23 2.22 2.75
C LEU A 101 9.18 1.03 3.70
N SER A 102 8.19 1.01 4.60
CA SER A 102 7.95 -0.09 5.54
C SER A 102 6.49 -0.13 5.97
N CYS A 103 6.06 -1.31 6.42
CA CYS A 103 4.69 -1.60 6.81
C CYS A 103 4.69 -2.30 8.16
N HIS A 104 3.62 -2.11 8.93
CA HIS A 104 3.45 -2.77 10.22
C HIS A 104 2.00 -3.14 10.47
N CYS A 105 1.79 -4.10 11.38
CA CYS A 105 0.47 -4.51 11.84
C CYS A 105 0.04 -3.67 13.03
N GLY A 106 -0.86 -2.71 12.78
CA GLY A 106 -1.31 -1.72 13.75
C GLY A 106 -2.81 -1.50 13.74
N ALA A 107 -3.28 -0.61 14.62
CA ALA A 107 -4.62 -0.05 14.47
C ALA A 107 -4.64 0.86 13.23
N CYS A 108 -5.75 0.89 12.50
CA CYS A 108 -5.90 1.82 11.38
C CYS A 108 -5.91 3.26 11.89
N ARG A 109 -5.13 4.13 11.25
CA ARG A 109 -4.95 5.52 11.60
C ARG A 109 -6.08 6.37 11.01
N THR A 110 -7.12 6.61 11.79
CA THR A 110 -8.30 7.38 11.32
C THR A 110 -8.01 8.85 11.03
N ASP A 111 -6.84 9.36 11.43
CA ASP A 111 -6.37 10.72 11.15
C ASP A 111 -5.85 10.89 9.72
N SER A 112 -5.29 9.84 9.12
CA SER A 112 -4.70 9.87 7.77
C SER A 112 -5.36 8.90 6.77
N ASP A 113 -5.98 7.83 7.27
CA ASP A 113 -6.39 6.68 6.47
C ASP A 113 -7.90 6.44 6.57
N GLU A 114 -8.50 5.99 5.45
CA GLU A 114 -9.88 5.52 5.44
C GLU A 114 -9.95 4.07 5.96
N CYS A 115 -10.44 3.91 7.19
CA CYS A 115 -10.57 2.60 7.83
C CYS A 115 -11.81 1.85 7.34
N ALA A 116 -11.70 1.21 6.18
CA ALA A 116 -12.77 0.42 5.57
C ALA A 116 -12.41 -1.08 5.45
N HIS A 117 -13.42 -1.95 5.48
CA HIS A 117 -13.24 -3.40 5.30
C HIS A 117 -12.78 -3.76 3.87
N ARG A 118 -13.12 -2.92 2.88
CA ARG A 118 -12.65 -3.00 1.51
C ARG A 118 -12.38 -1.59 0.99
N ALA A 119 -11.27 -1.43 0.28
CA ALA A 119 -11.01 -0.20 -0.45
C ALA A 119 -12.12 0.04 -1.49
N SER A 120 -12.48 1.30 -1.71
CA SER A 120 -13.36 1.65 -2.81
C SER A 120 -12.64 1.35 -4.14
N VAL A 121 -13.32 0.64 -5.05
CA VAL A 121 -12.76 0.29 -6.37
C VAL A 121 -12.74 1.51 -7.31
N ASP A 122 -13.35 2.62 -6.91
CA ASP A 122 -13.50 3.83 -7.72
C ASP A 122 -12.15 4.48 -8.07
N GLY A 123 -11.18 4.45 -7.15
CA GLY A 123 -9.84 5.00 -7.39
C GLY A 123 -8.99 4.24 -8.42
N ALA A 124 -9.41 3.04 -8.85
CA ALA A 124 -8.69 2.22 -9.82
C ALA A 124 -9.22 2.38 -11.27
N ARG A 125 -10.28 3.18 -11.48
CA ARG A 125 -10.92 3.34 -12.79
C ARG A 125 -10.60 4.71 -13.39
N CYS A 126 -9.74 4.73 -14.40
CA CYS A 126 -9.57 5.91 -15.24
C CYS A 126 -10.77 6.08 -16.19
N THR A 127 -11.26 7.30 -16.32
CA THR A 127 -12.23 7.68 -17.37
C THR A 127 -11.53 8.28 -18.60
N LYS A 128 -10.31 8.80 -18.41
CA LYS A 128 -9.49 9.43 -19.46
C LYS A 128 -8.45 8.47 -20.04
N PRO A 129 -7.89 8.76 -21.23
CA PRO A 129 -6.82 7.94 -21.83
C PRO A 129 -5.62 7.79 -20.89
N VAL A 130 -5.19 6.55 -20.67
CA VAL A 130 -4.11 6.21 -19.73
C VAL A 130 -2.74 6.46 -20.38
N ARG A 131 -1.85 7.14 -19.66
CA ARG A 131 -0.43 7.24 -19.98
C ARG A 131 0.42 6.71 -18.83
N ARG A 132 1.45 5.93 -19.15
CA ARG A 132 2.52 5.63 -18.19
C ARG A 132 3.52 6.77 -18.18
N ILE A 133 3.87 7.24 -17.00
CA ILE A 133 4.99 8.15 -16.82
C ILE A 133 6.15 7.32 -16.28
N TYR A 134 7.29 7.39 -16.95
CA TYR A 134 8.53 6.86 -16.42
C TYR A 134 9.15 7.94 -15.54
N PRO A 135 9.41 7.69 -14.25
CA PRO A 135 10.18 8.62 -13.44
C PRO A 135 11.57 8.77 -14.08
N TYR A 136 11.96 9.99 -14.44
CA TYR A 136 13.27 10.25 -15.02
C TYR A 136 14.36 9.94 -13.98
N PRO A 137 15.37 9.11 -14.31
CA PRO A 137 16.47 8.82 -13.40
C PRO A 137 17.27 10.10 -13.17
N GLY A 138 17.15 10.68 -11.96
CA GLY A 138 17.82 11.93 -11.56
C GLY A 138 16.90 13.02 -11.00
N GLN A 139 15.56 12.86 -11.08
CA GLN A 139 14.64 13.84 -10.50
C GLN A 139 14.44 13.60 -9.00
N SER A 140 15.30 14.23 -8.19
CA SER A 140 15.20 14.28 -6.74
C SER A 140 14.05 15.22 -6.33
N ASN A 141 12.85 14.66 -6.16
CA ASN A 141 11.68 15.38 -5.65
C ASN A 141 11.48 15.06 -4.16
N TYR A 142 12.51 15.28 -3.33
CA TYR A 142 12.38 15.12 -1.87
C TYR A 142 11.50 16.25 -1.32
N MET A 143 10.31 15.92 -0.85
CA MET A 143 9.60 16.75 0.11
C MET A 143 9.96 16.21 1.50
N ILE A 144 10.73 17.01 2.24
CA ILE A 144 11.07 16.73 3.64
C ILE A 144 9.75 16.75 4.43
N PRO A 145 9.41 15.71 5.20
CA PRO A 145 8.22 15.72 6.03
C PRO A 145 8.36 16.81 7.10
N PHE A 146 7.30 17.61 7.29
CA PHE A 146 7.17 18.53 8.43
C PHE A 146 6.82 17.77 9.70
#